data_AF-A0A1G7ZYS6-F1
#
_entry.id   AF-A0A1G7ZYS6-F1
#
_cell.length_a   1.000
_cell.length_b   1.000
_cell.length_c   1.000
_cell.angle_alpha   90.00
_cell.angle_beta   90.00
_cell.angle_gamma   90.00
#
_symmetry.space_group_name_H-M   'P 1'
#
loop_
_entity.id
_entity.type
_entity.pdbx_description
1 polymer ?
#
loop_
_entity_poly.entity_id
_entity_poly.type
_entity_poly.pdbx_seq_one_letter_code
_entity_poly.pdbx_strand_id
1 'polypeptide(L)'
;MQLQDWLKLTTYYRQCAEREDIEGIERCVNILKRKLPIADRSDSEMVAMLAKLKSVHVAASQVIQNKMDSLESEMNGMHTNKARDMAYKKIQLSQSS
;
A
#
# COMPACT_ATOMS: atom_id res chain seq x y z
N MET A 1 25.80 -1.01 0.60
CA MET A 1 25.00 -1.19 -0.64
C MET A 1 25.46 -0.10 -1.58
N GLN A 2 25.83 -0.45 -2.83
CA GLN A 2 26.42 0.53 -3.74
C GLN A 2 25.33 1.43 -4.34
N LEU A 3 25.70 2.61 -4.84
CA LEU A 3 24.76 3.56 -5.45
C LEU A 3 23.93 2.92 -6.59
N GLN A 4 24.53 2.04 -7.39
CA GLN A 4 23.81 1.32 -8.44
C GLN A 4 22.71 0.39 -7.91
N ASP A 5 22.95 -0.28 -6.78
CA ASP A 5 21.94 -1.17 -6.18
C ASP A 5 20.74 -0.36 -5.69
N TRP A 6 21.01 0.82 -5.12
CA TRP A 6 19.98 1.75 -4.70
C TRP A 6 19.16 2.29 -5.87
N LEU A 7 19.81 2.61 -6.99
CA LEU A 7 19.13 3.02 -8.22
C LEU A 7 18.21 1.91 -8.75
N LYS A 8 18.71 0.67 -8.83
CA LYS A 8 17.92 -0.49 -9.23
C LYS A 8 16.71 -0.70 -8.33
N LEU A 9 16.92 -0.64 -7.01
CA LEU A 9 15.84 -0.76 -6.03
C LEU A 9 14.80 0.35 -6.20
N THR A 10 15.24 1.59 -6.40
CA THR A 10 14.33 2.75 -6.58
C THR A 10 13.50 2.60 -7.84
N THR A 11 14.11 2.18 -8.96
CA THR A 11 13.40 1.96 -10.22
C THR A 11 12.39 0.82 -10.10
N TYR A 12 12.80 -0.32 -9.54
CA TYR A 12 11.88 -1.44 -9.30
C TYR A 12 10.73 -1.04 -8.37
N TYR A 13 11.02 -0.33 -7.28
CA TYR A 13 10.00 0.11 -6.33
C TYR A 13 8.97 1.04 -6.98
N ARG A 14 9.43 1.94 -7.86
CA ARG A 14 8.54 2.80 -8.64
C ARG A 14 7.62 1.99 -9.54
N GLN A 15 8.16 1.00 -10.27
CA GLN A 15 7.36 0.12 -11.13
C GLN A 15 6.31 -0.66 -10.32
N CYS A 16 6.66 -1.13 -9.12
CA CYS A 16 5.69 -1.77 -8.23
C CYS A 16 4.57 -0.80 -7.82
N ALA A 17 4.90 0.46 -7.49
CA ALA A 17 3.90 1.47 -7.16
C ALA A 17 2.98 1.79 -8.35
N GLU A 18 3.53 1.97 -9.54
CA GLU A 18 2.77 2.26 -10.77
C GLU A 18 1.83 1.12 -11.18
N ARG A 19 2.26 -0.13 -10.96
CA ARG A 19 1.45 -1.34 -11.22
C ARG A 19 0.56 -1.72 -10.04
N GLU A 20 0.64 -0.96 -8.97
CA GLU A 20 0.03 -1.25 -7.67
C GLU A 20 0.29 -2.68 -7.16
N ASP A 21 1.47 -3.22 -7.44
CA ASP A 21 1.94 -4.53 -6.98
C ASP A 21 2.28 -4.46 -5.48
N ILE A 22 1.34 -4.87 -4.64
CA ILE A 22 1.42 -4.80 -3.18
C ILE A 22 2.55 -5.66 -2.63
N GLU A 23 2.72 -6.87 -3.16
CA GLU A 23 3.81 -7.76 -2.73
C GLU A 23 5.17 -7.18 -3.14
N GLY A 24 5.25 -6.61 -4.34
CA GLY A 24 6.44 -5.90 -4.81
C GLY A 24 6.80 -4.72 -3.91
N ILE A 25 5.80 -3.91 -3.53
CA ILE A 25 5.96 -2.81 -2.57
C ILE A 25 6.46 -3.33 -1.22
N GLU A 26 5.88 -4.41 -0.70
CA GLU A 26 6.29 -5.00 0.58
C GLU A 26 7.74 -5.51 0.54
N ARG A 27 8.12 -6.22 -0.53
CA ARG A 27 9.51 -6.69 -0.74
C ARG A 27 10.48 -5.51 -0.72
N CYS A 28 10.17 -4.43 -1.43
CA CYS A 28 10.98 -3.21 -1.43
C CYS A 28 11.10 -2.63 -0.02
N VAL A 29 9.99 -2.44 0.70
CA VAL A 29 9.99 -1.91 2.07
C VAL A 29 10.83 -2.77 3.02
N ASN A 30 10.76 -4.09 2.90
CA ASN A 30 11.56 -5.01 3.73
C ASN A 30 13.06 -4.91 3.45
N ILE A 31 13.46 -4.70 2.19
CA ILE A 31 14.86 -4.39 1.85
C ILE A 31 15.26 -3.05 2.45
N LEU A 32 14.41 -2.02 2.32
CA LEU A 32 14.66 -0.68 2.84
C LEU A 32 14.86 -0.66 4.35
N LYS A 33 14.01 -1.37 5.12
CA LYS A 33 14.16 -1.51 6.59
C LYS A 33 15.55 -2.02 6.98
N ARG A 34 16.12 -2.94 6.19
CA ARG A 34 17.44 -3.52 6.45
C ARG A 34 18.60 -2.66 5.96
N LYS A 35 18.43 -1.93 4.85
CA LYS A 35 19.53 -1.24 4.16
C LYS A 35 19.60 0.27 4.41
N LEU A 36 18.50 0.93 4.76
CA LEU A 36 18.49 2.37 5.07
C LEU A 36 19.35 2.79 6.27
N PRO A 37 19.39 2.04 7.39
CA PRO A 37 20.20 2.45 8.55
C PRO A 37 21.70 2.51 8.27
N ILE A 38 22.17 1.70 7.32
CA ILE A 38 23.57 1.58 6.93
C ILE A 38 23.90 2.32 5.62
N ALA A 39 22.97 3.15 5.13
CA ALA A 39 23.22 3.96 3.94
C ALA A 39 24.23 5.07 4.27
N ASP A 40 25.22 5.25 3.40
CA ASP A 40 26.19 6.34 3.56
C ASP A 40 25.51 7.69 3.30
N ARG A 41 25.47 8.55 4.31
CA ARG A 41 24.84 9.88 4.21
C ARG A 41 25.86 11.00 4.05
N SER A 42 27.14 10.66 3.95
CA SER A 42 28.21 11.62 3.68
C SER A 42 28.38 11.89 2.19
N ASP A 43 27.99 10.94 1.34
CA ASP A 43 28.00 11.08 -0.12
C ASP A 43 26.77 11.85 -0.63
N SER A 44 27.03 12.97 -1.30
CA SER A 44 26.00 13.82 -1.92
C SER A 44 25.15 13.10 -2.96
N GLU A 45 25.72 12.17 -3.74
CA GLU A 45 24.98 11.40 -4.74
C GLU A 45 24.02 10.42 -4.07
N MET A 46 24.49 9.75 -3.02
CA MET A 46 23.65 8.88 -2.19
C MET A 46 22.51 9.66 -1.54
N VAL A 47 22.76 10.85 -1.00
CA VAL A 47 21.72 11.70 -0.41
C VAL A 47 20.66 12.09 -1.45
N ALA A 48 21.08 12.50 -2.65
CA ALA A 48 20.16 12.84 -3.73
C ALA A 48 19.33 11.62 -4.18
N MET A 49 19.93 10.43 -4.21
CA MET A 49 19.22 9.18 -4.49
C MET A 49 18.20 8.86 -3.38
N LEU A 50 18.59 8.97 -2.10
CA LEU A 50 17.69 8.70 -0.96
C LEU A 50 16.47 9.63 -0.97
N ALA A 51 16.64 10.88 -1.43
CA ALA A 51 15.52 11.79 -1.62
C ALA A 51 14.55 11.32 -2.71
N LYS A 52 15.05 10.83 -3.85
CA LYS A 52 14.21 10.22 -4.91
C LYS A 52 13.48 8.98 -4.40
N LEU A 53 14.19 8.12 -3.67
CA LEU A 53 13.60 6.94 -3.05
C LEU A 53 12.49 7.29 -2.06
N LYS A 54 12.67 8.34 -1.25
CA LYS A 54 11.63 8.84 -0.33
C LYS A 54 10.36 9.25 -1.09
N SER A 55 10.51 9.94 -2.22
CA SER A 55 9.36 10.31 -3.06
C SER A 55 8.61 9.07 -3.58
N VAL A 56 9.34 8.05 -4.05
CA VAL A 56 8.74 6.77 -4.48
C VAL A 56 8.02 6.09 -3.32
N HIS A 57 8.61 6.10 -2.11
CA HIS A 57 7.98 5.50 -0.93
C HIS A 57 6.66 6.17 -0.57
N VAL A 58 6.59 7.51 -0.62
CA VAL A 58 5.32 8.24 -0.37
C VAL A 58 4.25 7.83 -1.39
N ALA A 59 4.60 7.75 -2.67
CA ALA A 59 3.67 7.31 -3.70
C ALA A 59 3.18 5.87 -3.47
N ALA A 60 4.08 4.95 -3.14
CA ALA A 60 3.73 3.57 -2.80
C ALA A 60 2.81 3.49 -1.57
N SER A 61 3.08 4.26 -0.52
CA SER A 61 2.22 4.31 0.67
C SER A 61 0.81 4.81 0.35
N GLN A 62 0.68 5.78 -0.56
CA GLN A 62 -0.63 6.23 -1.02
C GLN A 62 -1.40 5.13 -1.75
N VAL A 63 -0.71 4.33 -2.58
CA VAL A 63 -1.33 3.17 -3.24
C VAL A 63 -1.88 2.17 -2.22
N ILE A 64 -1.11 1.87 -1.17
CA ILE A 64 -1.57 1.00 -0.09
C ILE A 64 -2.79 1.59 0.61
N GLN A 65 -2.75 2.89 0.96
CA GLN A 65 -3.86 3.58 1.61
C GLN A 65 -5.14 3.51 0.77
N ASN A 66 -5.07 3.84 -0.51
CA ASN A 66 -6.22 3.79 -1.41
C ASN A 66 -6.85 2.38 -1.47
N LYS A 67 -6.02 1.33 -1.44
CA LYS A 67 -6.50 -0.06 -1.40
C LYS A 67 -7.14 -0.43 -0.07
N MET A 68 -6.58 0.03 1.05
CA MET A 68 -7.21 -0.16 2.37
C MET A 68 -8.56 0.55 2.43
N ASP A 69 -8.65 1.80 1.96
CA ASP A 69 -9.90 2.57 1.94
C ASP A 69 -10.97 1.89 1.06
N SER A 70 -10.56 1.33 -0.08
CA SER A 70 -11.45 0.57 -0.97
C SER A 70 -11.99 -0.70 -0.30
N LEU A 71 -11.12 -1.47 0.36
CA LEU A 71 -11.51 -2.68 1.10
C LEU A 71 -12.43 -2.35 2.28
N GLU A 72 -12.17 -1.27 3.00
CA GLU A 72 -13.03 -0.81 4.10
C GLU A 72 -14.42 -0.39 3.57
N SER A 73 -14.46 0.31 2.44
CA SER A 73 -15.71 0.67 1.77
C SER A 73 -16.52 -0.56 1.35
N GLU A 74 -15.88 -1.55 0.73
CA GLU A 74 -16.52 -2.81 0.33
C GLU A 74 -17.08 -3.57 1.53
N MET A 75 -16.30 -3.64 2.62
CA MET A 75 -16.72 -4.29 3.86
C MET A 75 -17.95 -3.59 4.47
N ASN A 76 -17.94 -2.26 4.55
CA ASN A 76 -19.06 -1.47 5.07
C ASN A 76 -20.32 -1.58 4.18
N GLY A 77 -20.14 -1.61 2.86
CA GLY A 77 -21.22 -1.88 1.90
C GLY A 77 -21.82 -3.28 2.07
N MET A 78 -20.99 -4.29 2.36
CA MET A 78 -21.47 -5.64 2.64
C MET A 78 -22.25 -5.72 3.96
N HIS A 79 -21.80 -5.01 5.00
CA HIS A 79 -22.50 -4.97 6.30
C HIS A 79 -23.87 -4.31 6.21
N THR A 80 -23.98 -3.20 5.47
CA THR A 80 -25.25 -2.50 5.25
C THR A 80 -26.23 -3.34 4.45
N ASN A 81 -25.77 -4.05 3.41
CA ASN A 81 -26.60 -4.99 2.64
C ASN A 81 -27.11 -6.15 3.51
N LYS A 82 -26.25 -6.76 4.35
CA LYS A 82 -26.67 -7.82 5.28
C LYS A 82 -27.70 -7.34 6.30
N ALA A 83 -27.52 -6.15 6.86
CA ALA A 83 -28.48 -5.57 7.80
C ALA A 83 -29.84 -5.31 7.15
N ARG A 84 -29.83 -4.79 5.90
CA ARG A 84 -31.04 -4.56 5.12
C ARG A 84 -31.79 -5.87 4.79
N ASP A 85 -31.07 -6.89 4.35
CA ASP A 85 -31.67 -8.20 4.02
C ASP A 85 -32.25 -8.88 5.26
N MET A 86 -31.60 -8.73 6.43
CA MET A 86 -32.12 -9.21 7.71
C MET A 86 -33.40 -8.47 8.13
N ALA A 87 -33.45 -7.15 7.92
CA ALA A 87 -34.65 -6.35 8.16
C ALA A 87 -35.82 -6.76 7.25
N TYR A 88 -35.58 -6.97 5.95
CA TYR A 88 -36.60 -7.46 5.03
C TYR A 88 -37.12 -8.85 5.40
N LYS A 89 -36.24 -9.79 5.77
CA LYS A 89 -36.67 -11.12 6.26
C LYS A 89 -37.53 -11.02 7.52
N LYS A 90 -37.16 -10.15 8.46
CA LYS A 90 -37.93 -9.94 9.69
C LYS A 90 -39.33 -9.39 9.40
N ILE A 91 -39.45 -8.44 8.47
CA ILE A 91 -40.74 -7.87 8.05
C ILE A 91 -41.62 -8.92 7.36
N GLN A 92 -41.06 -9.73 6.46
CA GLN A 92 -41.80 -10.79 5.76
C GLN A 92 -42.33 -11.87 6.72
N LEU A 93 -41.54 -12.26 7.74
CA LEU A 93 -41.96 -13.22 8.76
C LEU A 93 -43.11 -12.67 9.62
N SER A 94 -43.08 -11.38 9.95
CA SER A 94 -44.14 -10.73 10.74
C SER A 94 -45.46 -10.50 10.00
N GLN A 95 -45.46 -10.52 8.66
CA GLN A 95 -46.67 -10.38 7.84
C GLN A 95 -47.31 -11.72 7.44
N SER A 96 -46.62 -12.84 7.69
CA SER A 96 -47.07 -14.19 7.34
C SER A 96 -47.62 -14.95 8.55
N SER A 97 -47.84 -14.28 9.69
CA SER A 97 -48.32 -14.82 10.97
C SER A 97 -49.69 -14.25 11.32
#